data_AF-A0A6B3GG92-F1
#
_entry.id   AF-A0A6B3GG92-F1
#
_cell.length_a   1.000
_cell.length_b   1.000
_cell.length_c   1.000
_cell.angle_alpha   90.00
_cell.angle_beta   90.00
_cell.angle_gamma   90.00
#
_symmetry.space_group_name_H-M   'P 1'
#
loop_
_entity.id
_entity.type
_entity.pdbx_description
1 polymer ?
#
loop_
_entity_poly.entity_id
_entity_poly.type
_entity_poly.pdbx_seq_one_letter_code
_entity_poly.pdbx_strand_id
1 'polypeptide(L)'
;NVLFLDEPTNDLDIETLTQLEDLLDGWPGSMIVISHDRFFIERTTDKVMALLGDRALRMLPRGIDEYLERRQKLEEAATPSAAAAPRSSSAPAAAPAVSAQASRAAKKELQKVERQLDKLSTRETTLHKQIADNATDFEKVAKLDAELRELVTERDELEMRWLELAEDA
;
A
#
# COMPACT_ATOMS: atom_id res chain seq x y z
N ASN A 1 1.84 20.11 21.32
CA ASN A 1 2.92 19.71 20.38
C ASN A 1 2.28 18.87 19.29
N VAL A 2 2.55 19.20 18.02
CA VAL A 2 2.04 18.47 16.86
C VAL A 2 3.21 18.22 15.91
N LEU A 3 3.36 16.98 15.46
CA LEU A 3 4.37 16.57 14.47
C LEU A 3 3.70 16.32 13.12
N PHE A 4 4.31 16.79 12.04
CA PHE A 4 3.87 16.53 10.66
C PHE A 4 5.00 15.80 9.94
N LEU A 5 4.69 14.63 9.39
CA LEU A 5 5.62 13.79 8.65
C LEU A 5 5.04 13.51 7.27
N ASP A 6 5.82 13.81 6.23
CA ASP A 6 5.47 13.52 4.85
C ASP A 6 6.51 12.55 4.31
N GLU A 7 6.07 11.33 3.99
CA GLU A 7 6.90 10.19 3.58
C GLU A 7 8.12 9.95 4.49
N PRO A 8 7.92 9.76 5.81
CA PRO A 8 9.03 9.64 6.76
C PRO A 8 9.82 8.34 6.64
N THR A 9 9.29 7.34 5.92
CA THR A 9 9.95 6.05 5.68
C THR A 9 10.96 6.11 4.54
N ASN A 10 10.97 7.20 3.77
CA ASN A 10 11.84 7.33 2.62
C ASN A 10 13.32 7.38 3.01
N ASP A 11 14.18 6.73 2.21
CA ASP A 11 15.63 6.64 2.40
C ASP A 11 16.09 6.07 3.77
N LEU A 12 15.20 5.41 4.53
CA LEU A 12 15.53 4.78 5.80
C LEU A 12 15.84 3.29 5.64
N ASP A 13 16.89 2.85 6.32
CA ASP A 13 17.12 1.42 6.49
C ASP A 13 16.10 0.82 7.50
N ILE A 14 15.90 -0.50 7.48
CA ILE A 14 14.93 -1.24 8.31
C ILE A 14 15.21 -1.05 9.80
N GLU A 15 16.48 -0.94 10.19
CA GLU A 15 16.84 -0.74 11.59
C GLU A 15 16.39 0.65 12.06
N THR A 16 16.70 1.67 11.27
CA THR A 16 16.31 3.06 11.49
C THR A 16 14.81 3.24 11.40
N LEU A 17 14.14 2.56 10.47
CA LEU A 17 12.69 2.51 10.35
C LEU A 17 12.08 1.93 11.63
N THR A 18 12.60 0.80 12.11
CA THR A 18 12.13 0.18 13.36
C THR A 18 12.32 1.13 14.55
N GLN A 19 13.46 1.81 14.65
CA GLN A 19 13.72 2.79 15.70
C GLN A 19 12.79 4.01 15.60
N LEU A 20 12.51 4.47 14.37
CA LEU A 20 11.57 5.55 14.12
C LEU A 20 10.18 5.13 14.55
N GLU A 21 9.71 3.95 14.16
CA GLU A 21 8.41 3.40 14.57
C GLU A 21 8.28 3.35 16.10
N ASP A 22 9.29 2.81 16.79
CA ASP A 22 9.27 2.72 18.26
C ASP A 22 9.27 4.11 18.93
N LEU A 23 9.98 5.09 18.35
CA LEU A 23 9.99 6.47 18.83
C LEU A 23 8.62 7.14 18.62
N LEU A 24 7.99 6.93 17.46
CA LEU A 24 6.72 7.52 17.09
C LEU A 24 5.56 6.90 17.88
N ASP A 25 5.59 5.59 18.14
CA ASP A 25 4.63 4.89 19.00
C ASP A 25 4.62 5.46 20.43
N GLY A 26 5.81 5.84 20.95
CA GLY A 26 5.97 6.48 22.25
C GLY A 26 5.73 7.99 22.29
N TRP A 27 5.37 8.64 21.18
CA TRP A 27 5.31 10.09 21.10
C TRP A 27 4.16 10.68 21.94
N PRO A 28 4.42 11.57 22.92
CA PRO A 28 3.40 12.07 23.85
C PRO A 28 2.51 13.18 23.27
N GLY A 29 2.59 13.45 21.96
CA GLY A 29 1.86 14.52 21.28
C GLY A 29 0.96 13.99 20.16
N SER A 30 0.31 14.91 19.44
CA SER A 30 -0.40 14.52 18.21
C SER A 30 0.58 14.45 17.04
N MET A 31 0.34 13.54 16.10
CA MET A 31 1.10 13.42 14.88
C MET A 31 0.17 13.26 13.69
N ILE A 32 0.56 13.81 12.54
CA ILE A 32 -0.04 13.57 11.24
C ILE A 32 1.05 13.01 10.33
N VAL A 33 0.79 11.83 9.79
CA VAL A 33 1.70 11.09 8.89
C VAL A 33 1.03 10.95 7.54
N ILE A 34 1.80 11.21 6.49
CA ILE A 34 1.49 10.84 5.11
C ILE A 34 2.54 9.79 4.71
N SER A 35 2.09 8.61 4.30
CA SER A 35 2.96 7.54 3.83
C SER A 35 2.17 6.63 2.87
N HIS A 36 2.87 5.96 1.97
CA HIS A 36 2.32 4.84 1.20
C HIS A 36 2.58 3.48 1.87
N ASP A 37 3.46 3.43 2.87
CA ASP A 37 3.75 2.22 3.64
C ASP A 37 2.61 1.92 4.62
N ARG A 38 1.84 0.89 4.28
CA ARG A 38 0.71 0.42 5.09
C ARG A 38 1.13 -0.09 6.46
N PHE A 39 2.26 -0.79 6.56
CA PHE A 39 2.72 -1.40 7.80
C PHE A 39 3.18 -0.32 8.77
N PHE A 40 3.90 0.69 8.25
CA PHE A 40 4.29 1.86 9.02
C PHE A 40 3.07 2.64 9.54
N ILE A 41 2.07 2.91 8.69
CA ILE A 41 0.84 3.60 9.10
C ILE A 41 0.11 2.81 10.19
N GLU A 42 -0.09 1.51 9.99
CA GLU A 42 -0.81 0.66 10.94
C GLU A 42 -0.07 0.49 12.26
N ARG A 43 1.27 0.55 12.25
CA ARG A 43 2.10 0.41 13.44
C ARG A 43 2.27 1.71 14.23
N THR A 44 2.25 2.87 13.58
CA THR A 44 2.58 4.17 14.21
C THR A 44 1.38 5.10 14.43
N THR A 45 0.19 4.74 13.95
CA THR A 45 -0.99 5.62 14.02
C THR A 45 -2.22 4.94 14.63
N ASP A 46 -2.94 5.67 15.47
CA ASP A 46 -4.19 5.18 16.08
C ASP A 46 -5.40 5.25 15.12
N LYS A 47 -5.33 6.12 14.11
CA LYS A 47 -6.46 6.49 13.26
C LYS A 47 -5.98 6.77 11.86
N VAL A 48 -6.59 6.09 10.89
CA VAL A 48 -6.36 6.33 9.47
C VAL A 48 -7.44 7.29 8.94
N MET A 49 -7.00 8.26 8.15
CA MET A 49 -7.87 9.21 7.46
C MET A 49 -7.63 9.07 5.96
N ALA A 50 -8.70 9.03 5.15
CA ALA A 50 -8.57 8.91 3.71
C ALA A 50 -9.46 9.88 2.94
N LEU A 51 -9.00 10.24 1.74
CA LEU A 51 -9.76 10.96 0.73
C LEU A 51 -10.41 9.93 -0.21
N LEU A 52 -11.74 9.87 -0.25
CA LEU A 52 -12.47 8.88 -1.06
C LEU A 52 -12.89 9.43 -2.43
N GLY A 53 -12.10 10.33 -3.02
CA GLY A 53 -12.35 10.93 -4.33
C GLY A 53 -13.38 12.08 -4.35
N ASP A 54 -14.16 12.26 -3.29
CA ASP A 54 -15.14 13.35 -3.14
C ASP A 54 -14.54 14.62 -2.49
N ARG A 55 -13.20 14.68 -2.37
CA ARG A 55 -12.44 15.74 -1.68
C ARG A 55 -12.82 15.91 -0.20
N ALA A 56 -13.53 14.93 0.38
CA ALA A 56 -13.82 14.90 1.81
C ALA A 56 -12.88 13.93 2.52
N LEU A 57 -12.26 14.41 3.60
CA LEU A 57 -11.44 13.57 4.46
C LEU A 57 -12.35 12.82 5.43
N ARG A 58 -12.23 11.49 5.49
CA ARG A 58 -13.03 10.64 6.37
C ARG A 58 -12.14 9.77 7.24
N MET A 59 -12.54 9.62 8.49
CA MET A 59 -11.91 8.69 9.42
C MET A 59 -12.32 7.26 9.11
N LEU A 60 -11.35 6.35 9.22
CA LEU A 60 -11.49 4.93 8.97
C LEU A 60 -11.09 4.16 10.24
N PRO A 61 -12.06 3.83 11.11
CA PRO A 61 -11.82 3.11 12.36
C PRO A 61 -11.13 1.75 12.20
N ARG A 62 -11.28 1.09 11.05
CA ARG A 62 -10.62 -0.19 10.75
C ARG A 62 -9.37 -0.04 9.87
N GLY A 63 -8.82 1.18 9.74
CA GLY A 63 -7.57 1.39 9.03
C GLY A 63 -7.67 1.26 7.51
N ILE A 64 -6.59 0.75 6.91
CA ILE A 64 -6.41 0.65 5.45
C ILE A 64 -7.36 -0.41 4.86
N ASP A 65 -7.68 -1.48 5.57
CA ASP A 65 -8.67 -2.46 5.11
C ASP A 65 -10.03 -1.82 4.80
N GLU A 66 -10.52 -0.94 5.68
CA GLU A 66 -11.77 -0.23 5.45
C GLU A 66 -11.67 0.82 4.34
N TYR A 67 -10.49 1.42 4.13
CA TYR A 67 -10.26 2.28 2.97
C TYR A 67 -10.55 1.53 1.68
N LEU A 68 -9.95 0.34 1.53
CA LEU A 68 -10.08 -0.51 0.35
C LEU A 68 -11.54 -0.95 0.14
N GLU A 69 -12.20 -1.44 1.19
CA GLU A 69 -13.61 -1.85 1.13
C GLU A 69 -14.55 -0.70 0.71
N ARG A 70 -14.33 0.51 1.24
CA ARG A 70 -15.19 1.66 0.94
C ARG A 70 -14.97 2.18 -0.47
N ARG A 71 -13.73 2.17 -0.96
CA ARG A 71 -13.42 2.57 -2.34
C ARG A 71 -14.03 1.61 -3.35
N GLN A 72 -13.90 0.30 -3.15
CA GLN A 72 -14.54 -0.70 -4.00
C GLN A 72 -16.05 -0.47 -4.13
N LYS A 73 -16.75 -0.22 -3.01
CA LYS A 73 -18.20 0.08 -3.02
C LYS A 73 -18.55 1.36 -3.76
N LEU A 74 -17.72 2.39 -3.67
CA LEU A 74 -17.95 3.66 -4.37
C LEU A 74 -17.81 3.48 -5.88
N GLU A 75 -16.86 2.66 -6.33
CA GLU A 75 -16.67 2.36 -7.75
C GLU A 75 -17.76 1.45 -8.33
N GLU A 76 -18.19 0.43 -7.57
CA GLU A 76 -19.36 -0.39 -7.92
C GLU A 76 -20.63 0.47 -8.06
N ALA A 77 -20.79 1.50 -7.22
CA ALA A 77 -21.92 2.43 -7.29
C ALA A 77 -21.77 3.49 -8.41
N ALA A 78 -20.55 3.86 -8.78
CA ALA A 78 -20.25 4.81 -9.85
C ALA A 78 -20.33 4.18 -11.24
N THR A 79 -20.21 2.85 -11.34
CA THR A 79 -20.44 2.11 -12.57
C THR A 79 -21.94 2.13 -12.89
N PRO A 80 -22.41 2.84 -13.95
CA PRO A 80 -23.83 2.91 -14.24
C PRO A 80 -24.35 1.52 -14.59
N SER A 81 -25.18 0.96 -13.69
CA SER A 81 -26.03 -0.16 -14.01
C SER A 81 -26.98 0.27 -15.13
N ALA A 82 -26.64 -0.09 -16.37
CA ALA A 82 -27.51 0.06 -17.51
C ALA A 82 -28.69 -0.93 -17.38
N ALA A 83 -29.61 -0.70 -16.44
CA ALA A 83 -30.89 -1.40 -16.37
C ALA A 83 -31.90 -0.70 -15.44
N ALA A 84 -32.61 0.29 -15.98
CA ALA A 84 -33.95 0.62 -15.50
C ALA A 84 -34.87 1.01 -16.67
N ALA A 85 -35.29 0.01 -17.45
CA ALA A 85 -36.49 0.05 -18.28
C ALA A 85 -37.27 -1.27 -18.10
N PRO A 86 -38.61 -1.25 -18.00
CA PRO A 86 -39.37 -2.43 -17.63
C PRO A 86 -39.58 -3.40 -18.81
N ARG A 87 -39.15 -4.64 -18.59
CA ARG A 87 -39.54 -5.96 -19.15
C ARG A 87 -40.37 -6.04 -20.46
N SER A 88 -39.83 -6.77 -21.45
CA SER A 88 -40.54 -7.91 -22.06
C SER A 88 -39.61 -8.92 -22.78
N SER A 89 -39.89 -10.21 -22.57
CA SER A 89 -39.58 -11.42 -23.35
C SER A 89 -38.13 -11.91 -23.59
N SER A 90 -37.79 -12.99 -22.88
CA SER A 90 -37.15 -14.26 -23.32
C SER A 90 -35.94 -14.27 -24.26
N ALA A 91 -34.74 -14.48 -23.68
CA ALA A 91 -33.61 -15.29 -24.18
C ALA A 91 -32.45 -15.25 -23.14
N PRO A 92 -31.55 -16.25 -23.05
CA PRO A 92 -30.68 -16.42 -21.89
C PRO A 92 -29.58 -15.36 -21.82
N ALA A 93 -29.46 -14.74 -20.65
CA ALA A 93 -28.44 -13.75 -20.34
C ALA A 93 -27.05 -14.40 -20.26
N ALA A 94 -26.30 -14.34 -21.35
CA ALA A 94 -24.87 -14.62 -21.38
C ALA A 94 -24.08 -13.32 -21.14
N ALA A 95 -24.11 -12.80 -19.91
CA ALA A 95 -23.13 -11.82 -19.42
C ALA A 95 -23.12 -11.77 -17.88
N PRO A 96 -22.40 -12.71 -17.23
CA PRO A 96 -21.61 -12.33 -16.05
C PRO A 96 -20.16 -12.83 -16.11
N ALA A 97 -19.80 -13.64 -17.11
CA ALA A 97 -18.52 -14.35 -17.16
C ALA A 97 -17.29 -13.43 -17.31
N VAL A 98 -17.42 -12.32 -18.05
CA VAL A 98 -16.31 -11.39 -18.30
C VAL A 98 -15.94 -10.58 -17.05
N SER A 99 -16.94 -10.13 -16.27
CA SER A 99 -16.72 -9.43 -15.00
C SER A 99 -16.10 -10.33 -13.92
N ALA A 100 -16.56 -11.58 -13.82
CA ALA A 100 -16.02 -12.55 -12.88
C ALA A 100 -14.60 -13.00 -13.27
N GLN A 101 -14.26 -13.01 -14.56
CA GLN A 101 -12.92 -13.34 -15.05
C GLN A 101 -11.95 -12.17 -14.86
N ALA A 102 -12.40 -10.92 -15.01
CA ALA A 102 -11.61 -9.73 -14.72
C ALA A 102 -11.27 -9.61 -13.22
N SER A 103 -12.24 -9.75 -12.30
CA SER A 103 -11.97 -9.73 -10.84
C SER A 103 -11.05 -10.87 -10.41
N ARG A 104 -11.17 -12.07 -11.01
CA ARG A 104 -10.22 -13.17 -10.74
C ARG A 104 -8.80 -12.89 -11.24
N ALA A 105 -8.67 -12.18 -12.36
CA ALA A 105 -7.36 -11.78 -12.89
C ALA A 105 -6.72 -10.70 -12.02
N ALA A 106 -7.47 -9.68 -11.61
CA ALA A 106 -7.03 -8.63 -10.70
C ALA A 106 -6.58 -9.19 -9.34
N LYS A 107 -7.37 -10.07 -8.71
CA LYS A 107 -6.98 -10.78 -7.48
C LYS A 107 -5.69 -11.59 -7.62
N LYS A 108 -5.45 -12.18 -8.79
CA LYS A 108 -4.24 -12.95 -9.04
C LYS A 108 -3.01 -12.05 -9.20
N GLU A 109 -3.15 -10.90 -9.86
CA GLU A 109 -2.08 -9.91 -9.94
C GLU A 109 -1.81 -9.26 -8.57
N LEU A 110 -2.84 -8.99 -7.77
CA LEU A 110 -2.69 -8.50 -6.40
C LEU A 110 -1.84 -9.47 -5.55
N GLN A 111 -2.20 -10.76 -5.55
CA GLN A 111 -1.42 -11.79 -4.85
C GLN A 111 0.01 -11.92 -5.37
N LYS A 112 0.25 -11.63 -6.66
CA LYS A 112 1.58 -11.65 -7.24
C LYS A 112 2.40 -10.47 -6.74
N VAL A 113 1.81 -9.27 -6.70
CA VAL A 113 2.45 -8.06 -6.18
C VAL A 113 2.77 -8.23 -4.69
N GLU A 114 1.84 -8.75 -3.88
CA GLU A 114 2.10 -9.07 -2.46
C GLU A 114 3.33 -9.97 -2.29
N ARG A 115 3.41 -11.05 -3.07
CA ARG A 115 4.58 -11.95 -3.04
C ARG A 115 5.86 -11.29 -3.53
N GLN A 116 5.78 -10.26 -4.38
CA GLN A 116 6.96 -9.49 -4.79
C GLN A 116 7.40 -8.58 -3.65
N LEU A 117 6.47 -7.87 -3.01
CA LEU A 117 6.74 -7.04 -1.83
C LEU A 117 7.40 -7.84 -0.70
N ASP A 118 6.88 -9.03 -0.37
CA ASP A 118 7.48 -9.91 0.65
C ASP A 118 8.93 -10.29 0.31
N LYS A 119 9.22 -10.54 -0.97
CA LYS A 119 10.57 -10.88 -1.44
C LYS A 119 11.51 -9.68 -1.40
N LEU A 120 11.03 -8.51 -1.78
CA LEU A 120 11.80 -7.27 -1.70
C LEU A 120 12.14 -6.96 -0.25
N SER A 121 11.17 -7.03 0.67
CA SER A 121 11.41 -6.85 2.11
C SER A 121 12.48 -7.83 2.67
N THR A 122 12.43 -9.10 2.27
CA THR A 122 13.45 -10.09 2.67
C THR A 122 14.84 -9.74 2.10
N ARG A 123 14.90 -9.27 0.86
CA ARG A 123 16.14 -8.89 0.18
C ARG A 123 16.71 -7.58 0.76
N GLU A 124 15.87 -6.62 1.09
CA GLU A 124 16.20 -5.40 1.81
C GLU A 124 16.88 -5.72 3.15
N THR A 125 16.25 -6.60 3.94
CA THR A 125 16.84 -7.10 5.21
C THR A 125 18.22 -7.73 5.00
N THR A 126 18.39 -8.49 3.92
CA THR A 126 19.66 -9.13 3.58
C THR A 126 20.73 -8.11 3.18
N LEU A 127 20.38 -7.11 2.37
CA LEU A 127 21.28 -6.03 1.96
C LEU A 127 21.72 -5.20 3.16
N HIS A 128 20.82 -4.85 4.07
CA HIS A 128 21.17 -4.11 5.30
C HIS A 128 22.16 -4.89 6.15
N LYS A 129 21.92 -6.20 6.32
CA LYS A 129 22.86 -7.06 7.03
C LYS A 129 24.23 -7.08 6.34
N GLN A 130 24.27 -7.14 5.00
CA GLN A 130 25.53 -7.09 4.27
C GLN A 130 26.23 -5.73 4.40
N ILE A 131 25.50 -4.62 4.41
CA ILE A 131 26.06 -3.29 4.67
C ILE A 131 26.70 -3.25 6.06
N ALA A 132 25.98 -3.71 7.09
CA ALA A 132 26.48 -3.77 8.45
C ALA A 132 27.71 -4.68 8.59
N ASP A 133 27.67 -5.89 8.01
CA ASP A 133 28.77 -6.86 8.04
C ASP A 133 30.03 -6.35 7.31
N ASN A 134 29.88 -5.41 6.37
CA ASN A 134 30.98 -4.85 5.57
C ASN A 134 31.24 -3.36 5.89
N ALA A 135 30.81 -2.86 7.05
CA ALA A 135 30.84 -1.43 7.40
C ALA A 135 32.21 -0.73 7.24
N THR A 136 33.32 -1.47 7.29
CA THR A 136 34.69 -0.94 7.11
C THR A 136 35.17 -0.89 5.66
N ASP A 137 34.46 -1.51 4.73
CA ASP A 137 34.77 -1.52 3.29
C ASP A 137 33.86 -0.50 2.57
N PHE A 138 34.36 0.74 2.48
CA PHE A 138 33.60 1.86 1.92
C PHE A 138 33.17 1.65 0.47
N GLU A 139 33.98 0.98 -0.36
CA GLU A 139 33.64 0.76 -1.77
C GLU A 139 32.53 -0.28 -1.90
N LYS A 140 32.57 -1.33 -1.08
CA LYS A 140 31.53 -2.36 -1.05
C LYS A 140 30.22 -1.84 -0.44
N VAL A 141 30.31 -1.08 0.65
CA VAL A 141 29.14 -0.42 1.27
C VAL A 141 28.45 0.51 0.27
N ALA A 142 29.20 1.34 -0.46
CA ALA A 142 28.61 2.23 -1.47
C ALA A 142 27.87 1.48 -2.58
N LYS A 143 28.38 0.31 -3.00
CA LYS A 143 27.69 -0.54 -4.00
C LYS A 143 26.41 -1.16 -3.44
N LEU A 144 26.46 -1.71 -2.23
CA LEU A 144 25.30 -2.30 -1.57
C LEU A 144 24.21 -1.25 -1.27
N ASP A 145 24.61 -0.03 -0.90
CA ASP A 145 23.70 1.10 -0.68
C ASP A 145 23.01 1.53 -1.98
N ALA A 146 23.73 1.53 -3.11
CA ALA A 146 23.13 1.79 -4.42
C ALA A 146 22.09 0.72 -4.80
N GLU A 147 22.41 -0.57 -4.60
CA GLU A 147 21.46 -1.67 -4.82
C GLU A 147 20.24 -1.58 -3.91
N LEU A 148 20.44 -1.13 -2.66
CA LEU A 148 19.37 -0.93 -1.71
C LEU A 148 18.41 0.18 -2.17
N ARG A 149 18.90 1.32 -2.63
CA ARG A 149 18.05 2.42 -3.11
C ARG A 149 17.23 2.04 -4.33
N GLU A 150 17.81 1.27 -5.26
CA GLU A 150 17.07 0.71 -6.39
C GLU A 150 15.95 -0.21 -5.92
N LEU A 151 16.22 -1.05 -4.91
CA LEU A 151 15.23 -1.94 -4.33
C LEU A 151 14.09 -1.19 -3.63
N VAL A 152 14.41 -0.15 -2.86
CA VAL A 152 13.42 0.71 -2.19
C VAL A 152 12.51 1.36 -3.23
N THR A 153 13.09 1.90 -4.31
CA THR A 153 12.29 2.46 -5.41
C THR A 153 11.36 1.42 -6.04
N GLU A 154 11.84 0.19 -6.29
CA GLU A 154 11.01 -0.90 -6.82
C GLU A 154 9.88 -1.28 -5.86
N ARG A 155 10.15 -1.29 -4.55
CA ARG A 155 9.14 -1.56 -3.52
C ARG A 155 8.06 -0.49 -3.55
N ASP A 156 8.42 0.79 -3.52
CA ASP A 156 7.48 1.90 -3.48
C ASP A 156 6.57 1.90 -4.74
N GLU A 157 7.14 1.62 -5.91
CA GLU A 157 6.38 1.43 -7.16
C GLU A 157 5.39 0.26 -7.06
N LEU A 158 5.82 -0.87 -6.47
CA LEU A 158 4.96 -2.03 -6.28
C LEU A 158 3.87 -1.80 -5.23
N GLU A 159 4.13 -1.01 -4.19
CA GLU A 159 3.13 -0.63 -3.19
C GLU A 159 2.06 0.28 -3.80
N MET A 160 2.48 1.28 -4.58
CA MET A 160 1.56 2.10 -5.36
C MET A 160 0.71 1.25 -6.31
N ARG A 161 1.35 0.33 -7.03
CA ARG A 161 0.64 -0.61 -7.90
C ARG A 161 -0.28 -1.55 -7.12
N TRP A 162 0.08 -1.96 -5.91
CA TRP A 162 -0.78 -2.78 -5.07
C TRP A 162 -2.04 -2.01 -4.68
N LEU A 163 -1.91 -0.73 -4.32
CA LEU A 163 -3.04 0.15 -4.02
C LEU A 163 -3.96 0.31 -5.23
N GLU A 164 -3.40 0.46 -6.44
CA GLU A 164 -4.16 0.50 -7.69
C GLU A 164 -4.84 -0.84 -8.00
N LEU A 165 -4.13 -1.97 -7.88
CA LEU A 165 -4.72 -3.29 -8.14
C LEU A 165 -5.77 -3.69 -7.10
N ALA A 166 -5.65 -3.19 -5.87
CA ALA A 166 -6.65 -3.38 -4.83
C ALA A 166 -7.94 -2.60 -5.12
N GLU A 167 -7.88 -1.56 -5.97
CA GLU A 167 -9.06 -0.89 -6.54
C GLU A 167 -9.76 -1.82 -7.55
N ASP A 168 -9.00 -2.43 -8.46
CA ASP A 168 -9.55 -3.24 -9.56
C ASP A 168 -10.07 -4.65 -9.17
N ALA A 169 -9.81 -5.14 -7.94
CA ALA A 169 -9.95 -6.56 -7.54
C ALA A 169 -11.29 -6.97 -6.88
#